data_AF-A0A929EEK3-F1
#
_entry.id   AF-A0A929EEK3-F1
#
_cell.length_a   1.000
_cell.length_b   1.000
_cell.length_c   1.000
_cell.angle_alpha   90.00
_cell.angle_beta   90.00
_cell.angle_gamma   90.00
#
_symmetry.space_group_name_H-M   'P 1'
#
loop_
_entity.id
_entity.type
_entity.pdbx_description
1 polymer ?
#
loop_
_entity_poly.entity_id
_entity_poly.type
_entity_poly.pdbx_seq_one_letter_code
_entity_poly.pdbx_strand_id
1 'polypeptide(L)'
;MARKKQLIIPLFIPFSGCTHRCVFCNQTEITGQSALPTPTDITEKIEAYLATWEPGDSKPEGSKDDEKNRGFKRRSREAAFYGGSFTALDKETQELLLRPAHAFVNAGRLDSLRCSTRPDAVTLSSINTLKRFSVTTVELGVQSMDPTVLRLSGRGHTVEQTRDAVALLKGADITLGLQIMPGLPGDTFESIIATATEVTALAPDFVRVYPTLVLKSTPLETLYLKGEYSAWPIAEMVRAVAEVAEIFERAEIPIIRMGLAPGTELEAALVAGPYHPAFKDLVETERNNNREKRRLA
;
A
#
# COMPACT_ATOMS: atom_id res chain seq x y z
N MET A 1 -22.16 5.55 1.45
CA MET A 1 -21.20 6.49 0.80
C MET A 1 -21.13 6.17 -0.68
N ALA A 2 -21.29 7.16 -1.57
CA ALA A 2 -21.14 6.95 -3.01
C ALA A 2 -19.71 6.49 -3.33
N ARG A 3 -19.54 5.31 -3.94
CA ARG A 3 -18.22 4.82 -4.38
C ARG A 3 -17.73 5.67 -5.54
N LYS A 4 -16.58 6.34 -5.38
CA LYS A 4 -15.84 6.97 -6.49
C LYS A 4 -15.41 5.85 -7.45
N LYS A 5 -15.67 5.98 -8.75
CA LYS A 5 -15.13 5.04 -9.75
C LYS A 5 -13.68 5.45 -10.00
N GLN A 6 -12.74 4.70 -9.44
CA GLN A 6 -11.31 4.94 -9.58
C GLN A 6 -10.70 3.81 -10.43
N LEU A 7 -9.91 4.18 -11.45
CA LEU A 7 -9.04 3.28 -12.19
C LEU A 7 -7.62 3.45 -11.66
N ILE A 8 -7.06 2.41 -11.07
CA ILE A 8 -5.64 2.36 -10.70
C ILE A 8 -4.96 1.38 -11.64
N ILE A 9 -4.04 1.87 -12.47
CA ILE A 9 -3.25 1.09 -13.41
C ILE A 9 -1.95 0.68 -12.70
N PRO A 10 -1.78 -0.58 -12.28
CA PRO A 10 -0.62 -1.00 -11.52
C PRO A 10 0.59 -1.18 -12.44
N LEU A 11 1.67 -0.46 -12.19
CA LEU A 11 2.98 -0.61 -12.81
C LEU A 11 3.92 -1.19 -11.75
N PHE A 12 4.36 -2.44 -11.90
CA PHE A 12 5.23 -3.08 -10.92
C PHE A 12 6.68 -2.81 -11.29
N ILE A 13 7.43 -2.33 -10.30
CA ILE A 13 8.84 -2.00 -10.39
C ILE A 13 9.59 -3.00 -9.50
N PRO A 14 10.61 -3.71 -10.01
CA PRO A 14 11.47 -4.53 -9.18
C PRO A 14 12.06 -3.69 -8.02
N PHE A 15 12.39 -4.32 -6.90
CA PHE A 15 13.00 -3.71 -5.70
C PHE A 15 14.46 -3.30 -5.97
N SER A 16 14.81 -2.90 -7.20
CA SER A 16 16.15 -2.44 -7.58
C SER A 16 16.62 -1.24 -6.75
N GLY A 17 15.71 -0.54 -6.07
CA GLY A 17 16.03 0.52 -5.11
C GLY A 17 16.20 0.06 -3.66
N CYS A 18 15.98 -1.23 -3.33
CA CYS A 18 16.12 -1.72 -1.96
C CYS A 18 17.58 -1.98 -1.59
N THR A 19 18.06 -1.26 -0.59
CA THR A 19 19.37 -1.47 0.05
C THR A 19 19.39 -2.60 1.08
N HIS A 20 18.22 -3.12 1.47
CA HIS A 20 18.08 -4.16 2.49
C HIS A 20 17.16 -5.28 2.03
N ARG A 21 17.44 -6.50 2.47
CA ARG A 21 16.57 -7.67 2.26
C ARG A 21 15.68 -7.88 3.47
N CYS A 22 14.40 -7.50 3.35
CA CYS A 22 13.39 -7.74 4.38
C CYS A 22 13.13 -9.25 4.54
N VAL A 23 12.80 -9.69 5.75
CA VAL A 23 12.58 -11.12 6.03
C VAL A 23 11.40 -11.71 5.27
N PHE A 24 10.36 -10.92 5.03
CA PHE A 24 9.12 -11.35 4.37
C PHE A 24 9.14 -11.16 2.85
N CYS A 25 10.23 -10.63 2.29
CA CYS A 25 10.29 -10.25 0.88
C CYS A 25 11.06 -11.29 0.06
N ASN A 26 10.41 -11.87 -0.95
CA ASN A 26 11.04 -12.71 -1.97
C ASN A 26 10.49 -12.35 -3.36
N GLN A 27 11.15 -11.41 -4.02
CA GLN A 27 10.59 -10.81 -5.23
C GLN A 27 10.77 -11.63 -6.50
N THR A 28 11.84 -12.42 -6.59
CA THR A 28 12.10 -13.26 -7.78
C THR A 28 10.92 -14.17 -8.13
N GLU A 29 10.09 -14.53 -7.14
CA GLU A 29 8.90 -15.36 -7.34
C GLU A 29 7.56 -14.58 -7.23
N ILE A 30 7.48 -13.45 -6.52
CA ILE A 30 6.20 -12.76 -6.23
C ILE A 30 5.73 -11.80 -7.34
N THR A 31 6.64 -11.11 -8.04
CA THR A 31 6.23 -10.11 -9.06
C THR A 31 6.25 -10.64 -10.49
N GLY A 32 6.80 -11.83 -10.72
CA GLY A 32 7.02 -12.40 -12.06
C GLY A 32 7.92 -11.57 -12.99
N GLN A 33 8.41 -10.42 -12.52
CA GLN A 33 9.22 -9.46 -13.27
C GLN A 33 10.58 -9.29 -12.59
N SER A 34 11.63 -9.70 -13.30
CA SER A 34 13.03 -9.56 -12.88
C SER A 34 13.69 -8.27 -13.38
N ALA A 35 13.11 -7.63 -14.40
CA ALA A 35 13.65 -6.43 -15.04
C ALA A 35 12.74 -5.21 -14.83
N LEU A 36 13.34 -4.02 -14.85
CA LEU A 36 12.60 -2.76 -14.88
C LEU A 36 11.75 -2.70 -16.16
N PRO A 37 10.49 -2.25 -16.08
CA PRO A 37 9.69 -2.05 -17.29
C PRO A 37 10.29 -0.95 -18.15
N THR A 38 10.28 -1.15 -19.46
CA THR A 38 10.70 -0.14 -20.42
C THR A 38 9.64 0.96 -20.55
N PRO A 39 9.99 2.14 -21.08
CA PRO A 39 9.00 3.19 -21.36
C PRO A 39 7.87 2.73 -22.29
N THR A 40 8.17 1.79 -23.20
CA THR A 40 7.18 1.15 -24.07
C THR A 40 6.22 0.29 -23.27
N ASP A 41 6.73 -0.59 -22.39
CA ASP A 41 5.88 -1.46 -21.55
C ASP A 41 4.91 -0.63 -20.69
N ILE A 42 5.38 0.50 -20.15
CA ILE A 42 4.54 1.42 -19.36
C ILE A 42 3.43 2.01 -20.23
N THR A 43 3.78 2.49 -21.43
CA THR A 43 2.83 3.09 -22.37
C THR A 43 1.77 2.07 -22.79
N GLU A 44 2.19 0.88 -23.23
CA GLU A 44 1.32 -0.20 -23.66
C GLU A 44 0.37 -0.65 -22.54
N LYS A 45 0.88 -0.77 -21.30
CA LYS A 45 0.06 -1.15 -20.16
C LYS A 45 -0.98 -0.08 -19.83
N ILE A 46 -0.61 1.20 -19.88
CA ILE A 46 -1.56 2.30 -19.66
C ILE A 46 -2.64 2.28 -20.74
N GLU A 47 -2.27 2.13 -22.01
CA GLU A 47 -3.21 2.03 -23.13
C GLU A 47 -4.17 0.84 -22.96
N ALA A 48 -3.66 -0.34 -22.62
CA ALA A 48 -4.48 -1.54 -22.44
C ALA A 48 -5.54 -1.34 -21.33
N TYR A 49 -5.18 -0.75 -20.20
CA TYR A 49 -6.12 -0.45 -19.12
C TYR A 49 -7.12 0.65 -19.49
N LEU A 50 -6.66 1.71 -20.17
CA LEU A 50 -7.56 2.77 -20.65
C LEU A 50 -8.54 2.25 -21.71
N ALA A 51 -8.16 1.26 -22.53
CA ALA A 51 -9.07 0.64 -23.49
C ALA A 51 -10.22 -0.13 -22.81
N THR A 52 -9.99 -0.68 -21.62
CA THR A 52 -11.05 -1.31 -20.80
C THR A 52 -11.95 -0.29 -20.09
N TRP A 53 -11.62 1.00 -20.18
CA TRP A 53 -12.38 2.07 -19.54
C TRP A 53 -13.41 2.65 -20.51
N GLU A 54 -14.69 2.33 -20.32
CA GLU A 54 -15.75 2.72 -21.25
C GLU A 54 -15.92 4.25 -21.42
N PRO A 55 -16.08 4.76 -22.67
CA PRO A 55 -16.18 6.20 -22.96
C PRO A 55 -17.45 6.91 -22.47
N GLY A 56 -18.49 6.17 -22.05
CA GLY A 56 -19.69 6.74 -21.44
C GLY A 56 -19.43 7.40 -20.08
N ASP A 57 -18.20 7.26 -19.56
CA ASP A 57 -17.83 7.64 -18.22
C ASP A 57 -16.98 8.91 -18.05
N SER A 58 -16.74 9.65 -19.13
CA SER A 58 -16.11 10.98 -19.11
C SER A 58 -17.14 12.03 -19.51
N LYS A 59 -17.76 12.72 -18.53
CA LYS A 59 -18.43 13.99 -18.81
C LYS A 59 -17.38 15.11 -18.78
N PRO A 60 -17.39 16.04 -19.74
CA PRO A 60 -16.55 17.24 -19.68
C PRO A 60 -16.97 18.11 -18.48
N GLU A 61 -16.00 18.71 -17.80
CA GLU A 61 -16.24 19.71 -16.75
C GLU A 61 -17.11 20.85 -17.32
N GLY A 62 -18.25 21.14 -16.67
CA GLY A 62 -19.07 22.32 -16.97
C GLY A 62 -20.53 22.11 -17.40
N SER A 63 -21.11 20.89 -17.39
CA SER A 63 -22.55 20.73 -17.65
C SER A 63 -23.39 21.11 -16.42
N LYS A 64 -24.28 22.10 -16.55
CA LYS A 64 -25.16 22.69 -15.50
C LYS A 64 -26.21 21.74 -14.87
N ASP A 65 -26.05 20.42 -14.97
CA ASP A 65 -27.01 19.42 -14.47
C ASP A 65 -26.58 18.76 -13.14
N ASP A 66 -25.77 19.46 -12.34
CA ASP A 66 -25.20 18.95 -11.08
C ASP A 66 -26.24 18.67 -9.97
N GLU A 67 -27.48 19.14 -10.10
CA GLU A 67 -28.50 19.00 -9.04
C GLU A 67 -29.36 17.73 -9.11
N LYS A 68 -29.38 16.98 -10.23
CA LYS A 68 -30.33 15.86 -10.40
C LYS A 68 -29.75 14.46 -10.34
N ASN A 69 -28.43 14.27 -10.43
CA ASN A 69 -27.81 12.93 -10.39
C ASN A 69 -27.12 12.63 -9.05
N ARG A 70 -27.92 12.26 -8.05
CA ARG A 70 -27.44 11.68 -6.78
C ARG A 70 -26.87 10.28 -7.02
N GLY A 71 -25.58 10.15 -7.36
CA GLY A 71 -24.98 8.82 -7.48
C GLY A 71 -23.46 8.69 -7.65
N PHE A 72 -22.84 9.46 -8.55
CA PHE A 72 -21.41 9.26 -8.88
C PHE A 72 -20.61 10.57 -8.79
N LYS A 73 -19.87 10.73 -7.68
CA LYS A 73 -18.87 11.79 -7.48
C LYS A 73 -17.52 11.39 -8.11
N ARG A 74 -16.82 12.37 -8.73
CA ARG A 74 -15.42 12.40 -9.21
C ARG A 74 -14.78 11.04 -9.55
N ARG A 75 -14.57 10.81 -10.85
CA ARG A 75 -13.81 9.67 -11.39
C ARG A 75 -12.33 10.04 -11.47
N SER A 76 -11.44 9.11 -11.16
CA SER A 76 -10.00 9.33 -11.31
C SER A 76 -9.31 8.13 -11.95
N ARG A 77 -8.29 8.41 -12.76
CA ARG A 77 -7.46 7.47 -13.50
C ARG A 77 -6.01 7.75 -13.09
N GLU A 78 -5.42 6.79 -12.40
CA GLU A 78 -4.08 6.92 -11.84
C GLU A 78 -3.19 5.80 -12.36
N ALA A 79 -1.95 6.12 -12.71
CA ALA A 79 -0.91 5.09 -12.86
C ALA A 79 -0.13 4.97 -11.54
N ALA A 80 0.00 3.75 -11.04
CA ALA A 80 0.55 3.44 -9.73
C ALA A 80 1.82 2.60 -9.83
N PHE A 81 2.96 3.20 -9.51
CA PHE A 81 4.26 2.55 -9.46
C PHE A 81 4.44 1.80 -8.14
N TYR A 82 4.13 0.49 -8.16
CA TYR A 82 4.29 -0.42 -7.02
C TYR A 82 5.67 -1.07 -7.03
N GLY A 83 6.16 -1.46 -5.85
CA GLY A 83 7.53 -1.96 -5.68
C GLY A 83 8.22 -1.39 -4.45
N GLY A 84 7.54 -0.59 -3.62
CA GLY A 84 7.95 -0.25 -2.26
C GLY A 84 9.28 0.50 -2.08
N SER A 85 9.95 0.88 -3.16
CA SER A 85 11.29 1.49 -3.15
C SER A 85 11.50 2.50 -4.28
N PHE A 86 10.41 3.05 -4.84
CA PHE A 86 10.47 3.86 -6.05
C PHE A 86 11.42 5.06 -5.93
N THR A 87 11.36 5.81 -4.83
CA THR A 87 12.21 7.00 -4.63
C THR A 87 13.65 6.65 -4.22
N ALA A 88 13.94 5.37 -3.98
CA ALA A 88 15.29 4.87 -3.70
C ALA A 88 16.07 4.51 -4.98
N LEU A 89 15.38 4.44 -6.14
CA LEU A 89 16.04 4.34 -7.43
C LEU A 89 16.87 5.61 -7.70
N ASP A 90 17.87 5.53 -8.55
CA ASP A 90 18.54 6.73 -9.02
C ASP A 90 17.57 7.64 -9.78
N LYS A 91 17.87 8.94 -9.81
CA LYS A 91 16.98 9.95 -10.36
C LYS A 91 16.70 9.73 -11.85
N GLU A 92 17.68 9.28 -12.62
CA GLU A 92 17.53 9.08 -14.07
C GLU A 92 16.54 7.95 -14.34
N THR A 93 16.63 6.85 -13.59
CA THR A 93 15.67 5.74 -13.64
C THR A 93 14.27 6.18 -13.21
N GLN A 94 14.13 6.96 -12.13
CA GLN A 94 12.82 7.50 -11.72
C GLN A 94 12.18 8.32 -12.85
N GLU A 95 12.94 9.24 -13.46
CA GLU A 95 12.44 10.08 -14.55
C GLU A 95 12.12 9.27 -15.81
N LEU A 96 12.94 8.25 -16.13
CA LEU A 96 12.70 7.34 -17.25
C LEU A 96 11.36 6.61 -17.12
N LEU A 97 11.02 6.15 -15.92
CA LEU A 97 9.77 5.45 -15.62
C LEU A 97 8.56 6.40 -15.58
N LEU A 98 8.72 7.60 -15.02
CA LEU A 98 7.62 8.56 -14.87
C LEU A 98 7.23 9.24 -16.18
N ARG A 99 8.21 9.53 -17.05
CA ARG A 99 8.00 10.29 -18.30
C ARG A 99 6.89 9.75 -19.20
N PRO A 100 6.82 8.44 -19.55
CA PRO A 100 5.73 7.92 -20.37
C PRO A 100 4.37 8.11 -19.71
N ALA A 101 4.24 7.80 -18.41
CA ALA A 101 2.98 7.97 -17.69
C ALA A 101 2.56 9.44 -17.55
N HIS A 102 3.52 10.34 -17.34
CA HIS A 102 3.28 11.78 -17.26
C HIS A 102 2.78 12.36 -18.58
N ALA A 103 3.17 11.80 -19.74
CA ALA A 103 2.63 12.21 -21.02
C ALA A 103 1.11 11.99 -21.11
N PHE A 104 0.59 10.92 -20.51
CA PHE A 104 -0.86 10.68 -20.43
C PHE A 104 -1.56 11.67 -19.48
N VAL A 105 -0.89 12.13 -18.42
CA VAL A 105 -1.43 13.19 -17.54
C VAL A 105 -1.54 14.51 -18.31
N ASN A 106 -0.47 14.90 -19.02
CA ASN A 106 -0.49 16.11 -19.86
C ASN A 106 -1.54 16.06 -20.98
N ALA A 107 -1.85 14.85 -21.47
CA ALA A 107 -2.90 14.64 -22.46
C ALA A 107 -4.33 14.54 -21.86
N GLY A 108 -4.51 14.68 -20.55
CA GLY A 108 -5.80 14.57 -19.86
C GLY A 108 -6.38 13.13 -19.83
N ARG A 109 -5.56 12.13 -20.16
CA ARG A 109 -5.94 10.71 -20.21
C ARG A 109 -5.73 10.00 -18.88
N LEU A 110 -4.81 10.50 -18.07
CA LEU A 110 -4.67 10.20 -16.65
C LEU A 110 -4.88 11.48 -15.84
N ASP A 111 -5.33 11.35 -14.61
CA ASP A 111 -5.56 12.48 -13.70
C ASP A 111 -4.34 12.74 -12.80
N SER A 112 -3.63 11.69 -12.38
CA SER A 112 -2.38 11.82 -11.64
C SER A 112 -1.56 10.53 -11.61
N LEU A 113 -0.36 10.61 -11.04
CA LEU A 113 0.50 9.47 -10.77
C LEU A 113 0.56 9.16 -9.26
N ARG A 114 0.91 7.92 -8.94
CA ARG A 114 1.09 7.39 -7.59
C ARG A 114 2.35 6.54 -7.52
N CYS A 115 3.06 6.53 -6.39
CA CYS A 115 4.15 5.57 -6.17
C CYS A 115 4.19 5.02 -4.75
N SER A 116 4.71 3.81 -4.59
CA SER A 116 5.06 3.24 -3.28
C SER A 116 6.56 3.33 -3.02
N THR A 117 6.94 3.75 -1.81
CA THR A 117 8.36 3.88 -1.43
C THR A 117 8.63 3.56 0.04
N ARG A 118 9.91 3.59 0.41
CA ARG A 118 10.36 3.43 1.79
C ARG A 118 10.48 4.80 2.47
N PRO A 119 10.24 4.87 3.79
CA PRO A 119 10.46 6.09 4.56
C PRO A 119 11.83 6.73 4.39
N ASP A 120 12.90 5.96 4.48
CA ASP A 120 14.29 6.42 4.40
C ASP A 120 14.71 6.96 3.02
N ALA A 121 13.88 6.71 1.99
CA ALA A 121 14.11 7.17 0.63
C ALA A 121 13.33 8.45 0.28
N VAL A 122 12.68 9.09 1.25
CA VAL A 122 11.96 10.35 1.05
C VAL A 122 12.86 11.52 1.41
N THR A 123 13.16 12.35 0.41
CA THR A 123 13.96 13.57 0.56
C THR A 123 13.26 14.74 -0.14
N LEU A 124 13.68 15.98 0.14
CA LEU A 124 13.21 17.15 -0.62
C LEU A 124 13.49 17.01 -2.12
N SER A 125 14.64 16.41 -2.48
CA SER A 125 14.99 16.15 -3.88
C SER A 125 14.01 15.18 -4.54
N SER A 126 13.69 14.07 -3.88
CA SER A 126 12.71 13.11 -4.41
C SER A 126 11.32 13.74 -4.53
N ILE A 127 10.87 14.51 -3.54
CA ILE A 127 9.58 15.22 -3.57
C ILE A 127 9.49 16.17 -4.77
N ASN A 128 10.56 16.94 -5.02
CA ASN A 128 10.61 17.85 -6.18
C ASN A 128 10.50 17.09 -7.51
N THR A 129 11.13 15.91 -7.63
CA THR A 129 10.97 15.03 -8.79
C THR A 129 9.53 14.53 -8.88
N LEU A 130 8.95 13.99 -7.81
CA LEU A 130 7.59 13.47 -7.79
C LEU A 130 6.56 14.52 -8.23
N LYS A 131 6.62 15.74 -7.68
CA LYS A 131 5.72 16.84 -8.05
C LYS A 131 5.85 17.25 -9.51
N ARG A 132 7.08 17.28 -10.05
CA ARG A 132 7.34 17.62 -11.45
C ARG A 132 6.65 16.69 -12.43
N PHE A 133 6.48 15.42 -12.06
CA PHE A 133 5.83 14.40 -12.89
C PHE A 133 4.38 14.15 -12.49
N SER A 134 3.73 15.09 -11.79
CA SER A 134 2.32 14.97 -11.39
C SER A 134 2.02 13.74 -10.51
N VAL A 135 2.99 13.32 -9.69
CA VAL A 135 2.75 12.34 -8.62
C VAL A 135 2.07 13.08 -7.47
N THR A 136 0.83 12.70 -7.18
CA THR A 136 0.01 13.34 -6.14
C THR A 136 -0.27 12.43 -4.96
N THR A 137 0.02 11.12 -5.08
CA THR A 137 -0.13 10.16 -3.99
C THR A 137 1.13 9.33 -3.76
N VAL A 138 1.54 9.23 -2.51
CA VAL A 138 2.66 8.38 -2.07
C VAL A 138 2.18 7.38 -1.03
N GLU A 139 2.57 6.12 -1.19
CA GLU A 139 2.33 5.07 -0.20
C GLU A 139 3.66 4.68 0.46
N LEU A 140 3.76 4.85 1.78
CA LEU A 140 4.95 4.47 2.55
C LEU A 140 4.81 3.09 3.17
N GLY A 141 5.79 2.23 2.91
CA GLY A 141 5.95 0.93 3.55
C GLY A 141 6.49 1.07 4.99
N VAL A 142 5.68 1.54 5.93
CA VAL A 142 6.03 1.71 7.35
C VAL A 142 6.27 0.36 8.02
N GLN A 143 5.37 -0.58 7.78
CA GLN A 143 5.30 -1.92 8.36
C GLN A 143 5.00 -1.96 9.85
N SER A 144 5.83 -1.33 10.68
CA SER A 144 5.64 -1.24 12.13
C SER A 144 6.19 0.09 12.66
N MET A 145 5.63 0.57 13.78
CA MET A 145 6.19 1.70 14.53
C MET A 145 7.00 1.22 15.75
N ASP A 146 7.25 -0.09 15.87
CA ASP A 146 8.13 -0.68 16.88
C ASP A 146 9.56 -0.86 16.33
N PRO A 147 10.59 -0.22 16.93
CA PRO A 147 11.98 -0.35 16.49
C PRO A 147 12.52 -1.78 16.49
N THR A 148 12.08 -2.62 17.44
CA THR A 148 12.47 -4.03 17.54
C THR A 148 11.92 -4.82 16.36
N VAL A 149 10.65 -4.61 16.03
CA VAL A 149 9.99 -5.30 14.91
C VAL A 149 10.65 -4.90 13.58
N LEU A 150 10.93 -3.61 13.38
CA LEU A 150 11.63 -3.12 12.18
C LEU A 150 13.03 -3.74 12.04
N ARG A 151 13.78 -3.83 13.14
CA ARG A 151 15.11 -4.43 13.20
C ARG A 151 15.08 -5.92 12.89
N LEU A 152 14.21 -6.69 13.56
CA LEU A 152 14.06 -8.13 13.34
C LEU A 152 13.56 -8.45 11.93
N SER A 153 12.77 -7.55 11.35
CA SER A 153 12.28 -7.69 9.98
C SER A 153 13.31 -7.33 8.90
N GLY A 154 14.47 -6.79 9.27
CA GLY A 154 15.49 -6.33 8.33
C GLY A 154 15.00 -5.18 7.44
N ARG A 155 14.10 -4.33 7.96
CA ARG A 155 13.38 -3.34 7.14
C ARG A 155 14.28 -2.21 6.62
N GLY A 156 15.30 -1.84 7.40
CA GLY A 156 16.34 -0.89 7.00
C GLY A 156 15.98 0.59 7.18
N HIS A 157 14.89 0.91 7.87
CA HIS A 157 14.54 2.29 8.26
C HIS A 157 14.12 2.33 9.73
N THR A 158 14.19 3.52 10.35
CA THR A 158 13.75 3.77 11.74
C THR A 158 12.35 4.39 11.82
N VAL A 159 11.78 4.38 13.02
CA VAL A 159 10.50 5.04 13.29
C VAL A 159 10.60 6.55 13.02
N GLU A 160 11.72 7.17 13.40
CA GLU A 160 12.00 8.60 13.17
C GLU A 160 12.00 8.93 11.68
N GLN A 161 12.66 8.11 10.85
CA GLN A 161 12.63 8.28 9.39
C GLN A 161 11.21 8.18 8.82
N THR A 162 10.34 7.38 9.44
CA THR A 162 8.90 7.37 9.09
C THR A 162 8.23 8.69 9.43
N ARG A 163 8.46 9.23 10.63
CA ARG A 163 7.90 10.52 11.05
C ARG A 163 8.39 11.67 10.15
N ASP A 164 9.68 11.69 9.82
CA ASP A 164 10.28 12.69 8.95
C ASP A 164 9.72 12.62 7.52
N ALA A 165 9.62 11.41 6.95
CA ALA A 165 9.06 11.21 5.62
C ALA A 165 7.59 11.65 5.54
N VAL A 166 6.79 11.34 6.57
CA VAL A 166 5.40 11.80 6.68
C VAL A 166 5.33 13.32 6.71
N ALA A 167 6.15 13.97 7.54
CA ALA A 167 6.16 15.42 7.66
C ALA A 167 6.52 16.10 6.32
N LEU A 168 7.54 15.57 5.61
CA LEU A 168 7.96 16.07 4.30
C LEU A 168 6.86 15.92 3.24
N LEU A 169 6.21 14.76 3.17
CA LEU A 169 5.15 14.51 2.17
C LEU A 169 3.91 15.36 2.43
N LYS A 170 3.49 15.49 3.70
CA LYS A 170 2.35 16.34 4.08
C LYS A 170 2.64 17.81 3.83
N GLY A 171 3.84 18.29 4.17
CA GLY A 171 4.28 19.66 3.86
C GLY A 171 4.38 19.97 2.36
N ALA A 172 4.33 18.95 1.50
CA ALA A 172 4.36 19.09 0.05
C ALA A 172 2.97 18.95 -0.62
N ASP A 173 1.90 18.83 0.17
CA ASP A 173 0.52 18.57 -0.25
C ASP A 173 0.34 17.26 -1.04
N ILE A 174 1.12 16.24 -0.69
CA ILE A 174 0.98 14.90 -1.27
C ILE A 174 -0.02 14.08 -0.45
N THR A 175 -0.97 13.43 -1.14
CA THR A 175 -1.88 12.45 -0.51
C THR A 175 -1.06 11.27 0.00
N LEU A 176 -1.20 10.90 1.26
CA LEU A 176 -0.33 9.96 1.95
C LEU A 176 -1.07 8.70 2.39
N GLY A 177 -0.61 7.57 1.87
CA GLY A 177 -0.99 6.24 2.35
C GLY A 177 0.08 5.63 3.24
N LEU A 178 -0.29 5.04 4.39
CA LEU A 178 0.64 4.26 5.20
C LEU A 178 0.29 2.77 5.18
N GLN A 179 1.30 1.94 4.94
CA GLN A 179 1.17 0.50 4.96
C GLN A 179 1.72 -0.07 6.27
N ILE A 180 0.92 -0.85 6.97
CA ILE A 180 1.34 -1.63 8.15
C ILE A 180 1.23 -3.14 7.89
N MET A 181 2.07 -3.91 8.58
CA MET A 181 2.17 -5.36 8.45
C MET A 181 2.13 -6.04 9.83
N PRO A 182 0.94 -6.34 10.38
CA PRO A 182 0.84 -7.01 11.67
C PRO A 182 1.34 -8.46 11.59
N GLY A 183 1.99 -8.91 12.65
CA GLY A 183 2.50 -10.29 12.80
C GLY A 183 3.92 -10.46 12.26
N LEU A 184 4.70 -9.39 12.13
CA LEU A 184 6.12 -9.49 11.82
C LEU A 184 6.92 -10.11 12.98
N PRO A 185 8.15 -10.58 12.76
CA PRO A 185 8.99 -11.08 13.85
C PRO A 185 9.14 -10.06 14.99
N GLY A 186 8.78 -10.48 16.20
CA GLY A 186 8.77 -9.64 17.40
C GLY A 186 7.45 -8.93 17.69
N ASP A 187 6.45 -9.00 16.80
CA ASP A 187 5.14 -8.42 17.09
C ASP A 187 4.41 -9.18 18.19
N THR A 188 3.75 -8.43 19.05
CA THR A 188 2.71 -8.89 19.98
C THR A 188 1.39 -8.22 19.63
N PHE A 189 0.31 -8.62 20.31
CA PHE A 189 -0.96 -7.94 20.15
C PHE A 189 -0.83 -6.45 20.51
N GLU A 190 -0.15 -6.15 21.60
CA GLU A 190 0.10 -4.81 22.11
C GLU A 190 0.94 -3.98 21.14
N SER A 191 2.00 -4.52 20.53
CA SER A 191 2.81 -3.79 19.55
C SER A 191 2.04 -3.45 18.28
N ILE A 192 1.13 -4.32 17.84
CA ILE A 192 0.25 -4.09 16.69
C ILE A 192 -0.71 -2.93 16.99
N ILE A 193 -1.33 -2.91 18.18
CA ILE A 193 -2.23 -1.84 18.62
C ILE A 193 -1.47 -0.52 18.80
N ALA A 194 -0.27 -0.56 19.39
CA ALA A 194 0.60 0.61 19.53
C ALA A 194 0.97 1.18 18.15
N THR A 195 1.34 0.31 17.20
CA THR A 195 1.62 0.71 15.81
C THR A 195 0.43 1.42 15.17
N ALA A 196 -0.79 0.86 15.27
CA ALA A 196 -1.97 1.51 14.72
C ALA A 196 -2.26 2.87 15.37
N THR A 197 -2.05 2.98 16.68
CA THR A 197 -2.22 4.22 17.44
C THR A 197 -1.22 5.29 16.99
N GLU A 198 0.05 4.93 16.83
CA GLU A 198 1.08 5.84 16.32
C GLU A 198 0.83 6.26 14.87
N VAL A 199 0.41 5.33 14.00
CA VAL A 199 0.03 5.64 12.62
C VAL A 199 -1.15 6.62 12.57
N THR A 200 -2.14 6.48 13.45
CA THR A 200 -3.22 7.45 13.59
C THR A 200 -2.70 8.84 13.95
N ALA A 201 -1.72 8.96 14.85
CA ALA A 201 -1.12 10.25 15.23
C ALA A 201 -0.37 10.93 14.06
N LEU A 202 0.08 10.16 13.07
CA LEU A 202 0.68 10.68 11.83
C LEU A 202 -0.37 11.26 10.85
N ALA A 203 -1.64 10.94 11.07
CA ALA A 203 -2.80 11.39 10.30
C ALA A 203 -2.61 11.23 8.77
N PRO A 204 -2.43 9.99 8.27
CA PRO A 204 -2.44 9.72 6.83
C PRO A 204 -3.84 9.82 6.24
N ASP A 205 -3.93 10.00 4.92
CA ASP A 205 -5.20 10.05 4.20
C ASP A 205 -5.87 8.68 4.09
N PHE A 206 -5.08 7.60 4.11
CA PHE A 206 -5.56 6.23 4.13
C PHE A 206 -4.48 5.26 4.63
N VAL A 207 -4.90 4.04 4.96
CA VAL A 207 -3.98 2.96 5.34
C VAL A 207 -4.26 1.66 4.60
N ARG A 208 -3.22 0.80 4.55
CA ARG A 208 -3.28 -0.58 4.04
C ARG A 208 -2.74 -1.51 5.12
N VAL A 209 -3.49 -2.57 5.40
CA VAL A 209 -3.14 -3.55 6.44
C VAL A 209 -2.87 -4.90 5.78
N TYR A 210 -1.63 -5.39 5.88
CA TYR A 210 -1.23 -6.68 5.30
C TYR A 210 -0.68 -7.61 6.38
N PRO A 211 -1.50 -8.53 6.90
CA PRO A 211 -1.02 -9.57 7.79
C PRO A 211 0.17 -10.31 7.20
N THR A 212 1.20 -10.52 8.03
CA THR A 212 2.45 -11.16 7.62
C THR A 212 2.20 -12.62 7.27
N LEU A 213 2.59 -13.02 6.06
CA LEU A 213 2.58 -14.40 5.58
C LEU A 213 4.01 -14.91 5.44
N VAL A 214 4.19 -16.21 5.70
CA VAL A 214 5.42 -16.93 5.37
C VAL A 214 5.29 -17.43 3.94
N LEU A 215 6.12 -16.90 3.06
CA LEU A 215 6.17 -17.29 1.65
C LEU A 215 7.46 -18.06 1.36
N LYS A 216 7.41 -18.95 0.36
CA LYS A 216 8.57 -19.72 -0.12
C LYS A 216 9.72 -18.80 -0.48
N SER A 217 10.94 -19.30 -0.29
CA SER A 217 12.22 -18.67 -0.60
C SER A 217 12.43 -17.29 0.05
N THR A 218 11.74 -17.02 1.15
CA THR A 218 11.96 -15.84 2.00
C THR A 218 12.87 -16.17 3.18
N PRO A 219 13.63 -15.20 3.73
CA PRO A 219 14.30 -15.40 5.02
C PRO A 219 13.31 -15.78 6.14
N LEU A 220 12.06 -15.31 6.08
CA LEU A 220 11.02 -15.64 7.05
C LEU A 220 10.63 -17.13 7.00
N GLU A 221 10.62 -17.76 5.82
CA GLU A 221 10.46 -19.21 5.71
C GLU A 221 11.60 -19.95 6.42
N THR A 222 12.84 -19.47 6.28
CA THR A 222 13.97 -20.08 6.99
C THR A 222 13.81 -19.97 8.51
N LEU A 223 13.39 -18.81 9.02
CA LEU A 223 13.09 -18.64 10.45
C LEU A 223 11.95 -19.53 10.92
N TYR A 224 10.89 -19.64 10.11
CA TYR A 224 9.74 -20.50 10.38
C TYR A 224 10.12 -21.98 10.47
N LEU A 225 10.86 -22.49 9.48
CA LEU A 225 11.29 -23.90 9.44
C LEU A 225 12.26 -24.26 10.56
N LYS A 226 13.00 -23.29 11.11
CA LYS A 226 13.87 -23.46 12.28
C LYS A 226 13.14 -23.33 13.62
N GLY A 227 11.86 -22.93 13.61
CA GLY A 227 11.10 -22.64 14.83
C GLY A 227 11.48 -21.32 15.51
N GLU A 228 12.27 -20.47 14.85
CA GLU A 228 12.69 -19.14 15.33
C GLU A 228 11.60 -18.07 15.10
N TYR A 229 10.62 -18.37 14.25
CA TYR A 229 9.42 -17.57 14.03
C TYR A 229 8.18 -18.48 13.98
N SER A 230 7.09 -18.05 14.59
CA SER A 230 5.80 -18.72 14.50
C SER A 230 4.79 -17.82 13.81
N ALA A 231 4.20 -18.33 12.73
CA ALA A 231 3.13 -17.64 12.02
C ALA A 231 1.88 -17.52 12.89
N TRP A 232 1.25 -16.35 12.90
CA TRP A 232 0.05 -16.12 13.70
C TRP A 232 -1.14 -16.94 13.19
N PRO A 233 -1.92 -17.58 14.07
CA PRO A 233 -3.19 -18.19 13.70
C PRO A 233 -4.14 -17.15 13.11
N ILE A 234 -4.92 -17.53 12.09
CA ILE A 234 -5.86 -16.62 11.44
C ILE A 234 -6.86 -15.98 12.41
N ALA A 235 -7.38 -16.74 13.38
CA ALA A 235 -8.33 -16.24 14.35
C ALA A 235 -7.72 -15.16 15.26
N GLU A 236 -6.45 -15.30 15.66
CA GLU A 236 -5.74 -14.30 16.46
C GLU A 236 -5.46 -13.04 15.65
N MET A 237 -5.02 -13.20 14.41
CA MET A 237 -4.78 -12.07 13.51
C MET A 237 -6.07 -11.31 13.18
N VAL A 238 -7.18 -12.01 12.94
CA VAL A 238 -8.49 -11.38 12.70
C VAL A 238 -8.92 -10.54 13.91
N ARG A 239 -8.72 -11.04 15.15
CA ARG A 239 -8.98 -10.27 16.37
C ARG A 239 -8.12 -9.02 16.47
N ALA A 240 -6.81 -9.14 16.25
CA ALA A 240 -5.90 -7.99 16.29
C ALA A 240 -6.27 -6.94 15.24
N VAL A 241 -6.51 -7.36 14.00
CA VAL A 241 -6.85 -6.45 12.90
C VAL A 241 -8.25 -5.84 13.07
N ALA A 242 -9.18 -6.50 13.75
CA ALA A 242 -10.48 -5.90 14.10
C ALA A 242 -10.32 -4.71 15.05
N GLU A 243 -9.45 -4.81 16.07
CA GLU A 243 -9.15 -3.67 16.95
C GLU A 243 -8.35 -2.58 16.23
N VAL A 244 -7.41 -2.93 15.35
CA VAL A 244 -6.74 -1.97 14.46
C VAL A 244 -7.75 -1.21 13.60
N ALA A 245 -8.75 -1.92 13.06
CA ALA A 245 -9.79 -1.32 12.24
C ALA A 245 -10.71 -0.38 13.03
N GLU A 246 -11.00 -0.70 14.30
CA GLU A 246 -11.69 0.23 15.21
C GLU A 246 -10.89 1.51 15.45
N ILE A 247 -9.57 1.39 15.66
CA ILE A 247 -8.70 2.55 15.91
C ILE A 247 -8.72 3.51 14.71
N PHE A 248 -8.52 2.98 13.50
CA PHE A 248 -8.53 3.82 12.29
C PHE A 248 -9.91 4.40 11.98
N GLU A 249 -11.00 3.66 12.20
CA GLU A 249 -12.34 4.20 11.98
C GLU A 249 -12.68 5.35 12.94
N ARG A 250 -12.31 5.24 14.22
CA ARG A 250 -12.49 6.33 15.20
C ARG A 250 -11.69 7.58 14.85
N ALA A 251 -10.56 7.41 14.17
CA ALA A 251 -9.74 8.50 13.66
C ALA A 251 -10.19 9.01 12.28
N GLU A 252 -11.28 8.46 11.72
CA GLU A 252 -11.77 8.78 10.38
C GLU A 252 -10.75 8.49 9.25
N ILE A 253 -9.82 7.55 9.49
CA ILE A 253 -8.79 7.13 8.53
C ILE A 253 -9.29 5.89 7.78
N PRO A 254 -9.53 5.96 6.46
CA PRO A 254 -10.04 4.83 5.70
C PRO A 254 -8.97 3.74 5.50
N ILE A 255 -9.36 2.50 5.75
CA ILE A 255 -8.57 1.32 5.37
C ILE A 255 -8.98 0.88 3.96
N ILE A 256 -8.13 1.16 2.97
CA ILE A 256 -8.46 0.87 1.56
C ILE A 256 -8.13 -0.58 1.18
N ARG A 257 -7.32 -1.28 1.98
CA ARG A 257 -6.96 -2.69 1.77
C ARG A 257 -6.70 -3.40 3.10
N MET A 258 -7.29 -4.59 3.25
CA MET A 258 -6.97 -5.56 4.30
C MET A 258 -6.67 -6.90 3.64
N GLY A 259 -5.49 -7.46 3.93
CA GLY A 259 -5.04 -8.71 3.32
C GLY A 259 -4.47 -8.56 1.91
N LEU A 260 -3.78 -9.61 1.46
CA LEU A 260 -3.18 -9.69 0.13
C LEU A 260 -4.22 -10.09 -0.92
N ALA A 261 -4.01 -9.71 -2.18
CA ALA A 261 -4.91 -10.10 -3.26
C ALA A 261 -4.79 -11.62 -3.49
N PRO A 262 -5.91 -12.35 -3.54
CA PRO A 262 -5.86 -13.77 -3.85
C PRO A 262 -5.34 -13.96 -5.27
N GLY A 263 -4.55 -15.01 -5.47
CA GLY A 263 -3.95 -15.34 -6.76
C GLY A 263 -3.23 -16.66 -6.69
N THR A 264 -3.21 -17.38 -7.80
CA THR A 264 -2.58 -18.71 -7.91
C THR A 264 -1.11 -18.69 -7.52
N GLU A 265 -0.38 -17.62 -7.87
CA GLU A 265 1.02 -17.43 -7.52
C GLU A 265 1.22 -17.28 -6.01
N LEU A 266 0.41 -16.44 -5.35
CA LEU A 266 0.47 -16.26 -3.90
C LEU A 266 0.14 -17.56 -3.16
N GLU A 267 -0.91 -18.26 -3.59
CA GLU A 267 -1.34 -19.51 -2.98
C GLU A 267 -0.30 -20.63 -3.17
N ALA A 268 0.34 -20.68 -4.34
CA ALA A 268 1.43 -21.61 -4.60
C ALA A 268 2.69 -21.30 -3.77
N ALA A 269 2.94 -20.03 -3.46
CA ALA A 269 4.07 -19.56 -2.67
C ALA A 269 3.81 -19.58 -1.15
N LEU A 270 2.57 -19.74 -0.69
CA LEU A 270 2.23 -19.70 0.73
C LEU A 270 2.74 -20.93 1.49
N VAL A 271 3.47 -20.70 2.57
CA VAL A 271 3.98 -21.75 3.48
C VAL A 271 3.17 -21.79 4.77
N ALA A 272 2.94 -20.62 5.38
CA ALA A 272 2.17 -20.48 6.62
C ALA A 272 1.67 -19.04 6.79
N GLY A 273 0.70 -18.83 7.68
CA GLY A 273 0.22 -17.50 8.04
C GLY A 273 -1.29 -17.32 7.95
N PRO A 274 -1.79 -16.16 8.44
CA PRO A 274 -3.20 -15.83 8.51
C PRO A 274 -3.78 -15.40 7.15
N TYR A 275 -3.72 -16.28 6.15
CA TYR A 275 -4.27 -16.02 4.81
C TYR A 275 -5.73 -16.46 4.70
N HIS A 276 -6.55 -15.59 4.11
CA HIS A 276 -7.88 -15.94 3.63
C HIS A 276 -8.28 -15.00 2.48
N PRO A 277 -8.88 -15.49 1.38
CA PRO A 277 -9.31 -14.63 0.27
C PRO A 277 -10.30 -13.53 0.70
N ALA A 278 -11.16 -13.84 1.68
CA ALA A 278 -12.12 -12.92 2.29
C ALA A 278 -11.65 -12.39 3.67
N PHE A 279 -10.34 -12.19 3.87
CA PHE A 279 -9.79 -11.75 5.16
C PHE A 279 -10.48 -10.49 5.70
N LYS A 280 -10.78 -9.52 4.82
CA LYS A 280 -11.52 -8.31 5.19
C LYS A 280 -12.88 -8.64 5.81
N ASP A 281 -13.64 -9.55 5.21
CA ASP A 281 -14.99 -9.88 5.67
C ASP A 281 -14.96 -10.59 7.04
N LEU A 282 -13.92 -11.39 7.30
CA LEU A 282 -13.68 -11.99 8.61
C LEU A 282 -13.41 -10.92 9.67
N VAL A 283 -12.56 -9.94 9.36
CA VAL A 283 -12.28 -8.80 10.25
C VAL A 283 -13.54 -7.98 10.53
N GLU A 284 -14.32 -7.66 9.50
CA GLU A 284 -15.57 -6.90 9.66
C GLU A 284 -16.59 -7.66 10.53
N THR A 285 -16.68 -8.97 10.36
CA THR A 285 -17.54 -9.82 11.18
C THR A 285 -17.11 -9.80 12.65
N GLU A 286 -15.82 -10.00 12.92
CA GLU A 286 -15.28 -9.97 14.29
C GLU A 286 -15.49 -8.59 14.94
N ARG A 287 -15.28 -7.53 14.17
CA ARG A 287 -15.49 -6.16 14.62
C ARG A 287 -16.94 -5.88 15.01
N ASN A 288 -17.90 -6.34 14.20
CA ASN A 288 -19.32 -6.23 14.51
C ASN A 288 -19.68 -7.03 15.78
N ASN A 289 -19.12 -8.23 15.95
CA ASN A 289 -19.30 -9.03 17.16
C ASN A 289 -18.77 -8.30 18.41
N ASN A 290 -17.60 -7.65 18.31
CA ASN A 290 -17.03 -6.88 19.41
C ASN A 290 -17.90 -5.67 19.78
N ARG A 291 -18.47 -4.98 18.80
CA ARG A 291 -19.42 -3.87 19.03
C ARG A 291 -20.68 -4.34 19.75
N GLU A 292 -21.26 -5.46 19.32
CA GLU A 292 -22.46 -5.98 19.95
C GLU A 292 -22.19 -6.44 21.39
N LYS A 293 -21.07 -7.13 21.63
CA LYS A 293 -20.64 -7.49 23.00
C LYS A 293 -20.48 -6.27 23.90
N ARG A 294 -19.88 -5.18 23.40
CA ARG A 294 -19.72 -3.91 24.15
C ARG A 294 -21.05 -3.21 24.42
N ARG A 295 -22.05 -3.40 23.56
CA ARG A 295 -23.40 -2.84 23.74
C ARG A 295 -24.21 -3.60 24.78
N LEU A 296 -23.96 -4.90 24.93
CA LEU A 296 -24.67 -5.79 25.87
C LEU A 296 -24.05 -5.84 27.27
N ALA A 297 -22.82 -5.35 27.44
CA ALA A 297 -22.11 -5.24 28.71
C ALA A 297 -22.42 -3.92 29.42
#